data_AF-A0A945U378-F1
#
_entry.id   AF-A0A945U378-F1
#
_cell.length_a   1.000
_cell.length_b   1.000
_cell.length_c   1.000
_cell.angle_alpha   90.00
_cell.angle_beta   90.00
_cell.angle_gamma   90.00
#
_symmetry.space_group_name_H-M   'P 1'
#
loop_
_entity.id
_entity.type
_entity.pdbx_description
1 polymer ?
#
loop_
_entity_poly.entity_id
_entity_poly.type
_entity_poly.pdbx_seq_one_letter_code
_entity_poly.pdbx_strand_id
1 'polypeptide(L)'
;MISVDDYLARIGYEGPVATDLATLERLQRAHLTAVPFENLHVFHRLGIRTDVEWSTTKIVEGNRGGWCFENNGAFAWLLDQLKFPVRRLGAAVLLGGPNQLIDHLCIEVDIDQPYLVDVGFGDSFIRPLALNQPGAQDGGTGTFEFLNSPQGLTLTEHDDGVPAARYRFKRVAHQQADFDGASERLSTNESGHWLQKPFATRLIDGGPDRVTLLADRLKLARGGVLTETAVAAENWDDVLWEWFAMRTPTRKQSP
;
A
#
# COMPACT_ATOMS: atom_id res chain seq x y z
N MET A 1 3.72 -22.85 -0.93
CA MET A 1 3.96 -21.91 0.19
C MET A 1 5.02 -20.94 -0.30
N ILE A 2 4.69 -19.65 -0.33
CA ILE A 2 5.58 -18.60 -0.83
C ILE A 2 6.88 -18.56 -0.01
N SER A 3 8.02 -18.58 -0.69
CA SER A 3 9.33 -18.36 -0.07
C SER A 3 9.73 -16.88 -0.11
N VAL A 4 10.77 -16.52 0.65
CA VAL A 4 11.37 -15.18 0.58
C VAL A 4 11.86 -14.89 -0.84
N ASP A 5 12.51 -15.85 -1.48
CA ASP A 5 13.08 -15.69 -2.82
C ASP A 5 11.97 -15.46 -3.87
N ASP A 6 10.84 -16.16 -3.77
CA ASP A 6 9.69 -15.93 -4.65
C ASP A 6 9.16 -14.50 -4.51
N TYR A 7 9.10 -13.98 -3.28
CA TYR A 7 8.64 -12.63 -3.03
C TYR A 7 9.65 -11.58 -3.53
N LEU A 8 10.94 -11.76 -3.23
CA LEU A 8 12.00 -10.88 -3.72
C LEU A 8 12.01 -10.83 -5.25
N ALA A 9 11.85 -11.98 -5.91
CA ALA A 9 11.69 -12.07 -7.36
C ALA A 9 10.45 -11.33 -7.85
N ARG A 10 9.30 -11.48 -7.16
CA ARG A 10 8.05 -10.78 -7.50
C ARG A 10 8.20 -9.26 -7.47
N ILE A 11 9.01 -8.73 -6.55
CA ILE A 11 9.26 -7.29 -6.44
C ILE A 11 10.49 -6.81 -7.23
N GLY A 12 11.19 -7.72 -7.92
CA GLY A 12 12.40 -7.39 -8.69
C GLY A 12 13.58 -6.96 -7.83
N TYR A 13 13.70 -7.48 -6.61
CA TYR A 13 14.79 -7.17 -5.70
C TYR A 13 15.97 -8.13 -5.86
N GLU A 14 17.11 -7.63 -6.33
CA GLU A 14 18.33 -8.42 -6.58
C GLU A 14 19.50 -8.04 -5.64
N GLY A 15 19.27 -7.13 -4.70
CA GLY A 15 20.31 -6.61 -3.80
C GLY A 15 20.67 -7.57 -2.66
N PRO A 16 21.77 -7.31 -1.94
CA PRO A 16 22.04 -7.98 -0.68
C PRO A 16 20.99 -7.57 0.36
N VAL A 17 20.55 -8.54 1.15
CA VAL A 17 19.63 -8.29 2.26
C VAL A 17 20.42 -8.14 3.57
N ALA A 18 20.27 -6.97 4.20
CA ALA A 18 20.73 -6.69 5.55
C ALA A 18 19.59 -6.01 6.34
N THR A 19 19.59 -6.16 7.67
CA THR A 19 18.60 -5.49 8.54
C THR A 19 19.01 -4.04 8.81
N ASP A 20 19.10 -3.24 7.75
CA ASP A 20 19.49 -1.82 7.79
C ASP A 20 18.50 -0.93 7.02
N LEU A 21 18.57 0.39 7.26
CA LEU A 21 17.65 1.36 6.67
C LEU A 21 17.76 1.39 5.13
N ALA A 22 18.97 1.26 4.59
CA ALA A 22 19.19 1.29 3.15
C ALA A 22 18.50 0.10 2.45
N THR A 23 18.55 -1.08 3.05
CA THR A 23 17.86 -2.27 2.55
C THR A 23 16.35 -2.12 2.69
N LEU A 24 15.87 -1.61 3.83
CA LEU A 24 14.44 -1.34 4.06
C LEU A 24 13.87 -0.37 3.01
N GLU A 25 14.57 0.73 2.71
CA GLU A 25 14.15 1.67 1.67
C GLU A 25 14.09 1.01 0.30
N ARG A 26 15.13 0.24 -0.09
CA ARG A 26 15.14 -0.46 -1.38
C ARG A 26 14.00 -1.48 -1.49
N LEU A 27 13.69 -2.21 -0.41
CA LEU A 27 12.59 -3.18 -0.37
C LEU A 27 11.23 -2.48 -0.49
N GLN A 28 11.01 -1.38 0.24
CA GLN A 28 9.76 -0.61 0.18
C GLN A 28 9.53 -0.06 -1.24
N ARG A 29 10.55 0.53 -1.83
CA ARG A 29 10.53 1.07 -3.20
C ARG A 29 10.27 -0.02 -4.23
N ALA A 30 10.93 -1.18 -4.11
CA ALA A 30 10.73 -2.32 -4.99
C ALA A 30 9.27 -2.82 -4.93
N HIS A 31 8.72 -2.99 -3.72
CA HIS A 31 7.32 -3.39 -3.55
C HIS A 31 6.36 -2.36 -4.17
N LEU A 32 6.49 -1.08 -3.84
CA LEU A 32 5.62 -0.02 -4.38
C LEU A 32 5.67 0.12 -5.91
N THR A 33 6.79 -0.29 -6.52
CA THR A 33 6.96 -0.30 -7.98
C THR A 33 6.32 -1.52 -8.62
N ALA A 34 6.46 -2.69 -8.01
CA ALA A 34 6.08 -3.97 -8.61
C ALA A 34 4.66 -4.44 -8.23
N VAL A 35 4.18 -4.10 -7.03
CA VAL A 35 2.92 -4.60 -6.45
C VAL A 35 1.91 -3.45 -6.41
N PRO A 36 0.84 -3.52 -7.22
CA PRO A 36 -0.14 -2.44 -7.27
C PRO A 36 -0.97 -2.34 -6.00
N PHE A 37 -1.38 -1.12 -5.67
CA PHE A 37 -2.51 -0.86 -4.80
C PHE A 37 -3.79 -0.89 -5.63
N GLU A 38 -4.69 -1.82 -5.35
CA GLU A 38 -5.87 -2.10 -6.19
C GLU A 38 -7.04 -2.65 -5.37
N ASN A 39 -8.26 -2.48 -5.88
CA ASN A 39 -9.49 -2.93 -5.21
C ASN A 39 -10.27 -4.01 -5.95
N LEU A 40 -9.69 -4.73 -6.92
CA LEU A 40 -10.46 -5.53 -7.88
C LEU A 40 -11.20 -6.70 -7.22
N HIS A 41 -10.63 -7.37 -6.21
CA HIS A 41 -11.39 -8.40 -5.47
C HIS A 41 -12.60 -7.83 -4.74
N VAL A 42 -12.44 -6.64 -4.15
CA VAL A 42 -13.48 -5.93 -3.41
C VAL A 42 -14.57 -5.46 -4.38
N PHE A 43 -14.18 -4.75 -5.43
CA PHE A 43 -15.05 -4.27 -6.49
C PHE A 43 -15.87 -5.41 -7.11
N HIS A 44 -15.26 -6.56 -7.44
CA HIS A 44 -15.96 -7.71 -8.02
C HIS A 44 -16.63 -8.66 -7.01
N ARG A 45 -16.67 -8.31 -5.71
CA ARG A 45 -17.31 -9.12 -4.65
C ARG A 45 -16.82 -10.58 -4.62
N LEU A 46 -15.52 -10.79 -4.82
CA LEU A 46 -14.94 -12.14 -4.93
C LEU A 46 -14.60 -12.76 -3.57
N GLY A 47 -14.90 -12.06 -2.49
CA GLY A 47 -14.41 -12.39 -1.16
C GLY A 47 -12.96 -11.94 -1.00
N ILE A 48 -12.63 -11.49 0.20
CA ILE A 48 -11.29 -11.07 0.55
C ILE A 48 -10.89 -11.69 1.88
N ARG A 49 -9.59 -11.91 2.03
CA ARG A 49 -8.99 -12.36 3.28
C ARG A 49 -7.79 -11.46 3.56
N THR A 50 -7.51 -11.29 4.83
CA THR A 50 -6.43 -10.47 5.38
C THR A 50 -5.23 -11.31 5.80
N ASP A 51 -5.38 -12.64 5.90
CA ASP A 51 -4.31 -13.50 6.37
C ASP A 51 -3.10 -13.48 5.42
N VAL A 52 -1.94 -13.74 6.01
CA VAL A 52 -0.66 -13.60 5.34
C VAL A 52 -0.50 -14.61 4.20
N GLU A 53 -0.98 -15.84 4.37
CA GLU A 53 -0.90 -16.87 3.35
C GLU A 53 -1.71 -16.48 2.10
N TRP A 54 -2.94 -16.02 2.30
CA TRP A 54 -3.76 -15.46 1.22
C TRP A 54 -3.05 -14.30 0.52
N SER A 55 -2.59 -13.32 1.29
CA SER A 55 -2.04 -12.07 0.75
C SER A 55 -0.75 -12.31 -0.04
N THR A 56 0.16 -13.12 0.51
CA THR A 56 1.42 -13.49 -0.17
C THR A 56 1.17 -14.32 -1.42
N THR A 57 0.29 -15.33 -1.36
CA THR A 57 -0.05 -16.17 -2.52
C THR A 57 -0.67 -15.33 -3.63
N LYS A 58 -1.63 -14.46 -3.30
CA LYS A 58 -2.27 -13.55 -4.26
C LYS A 58 -1.25 -12.65 -4.94
N ILE A 59 -0.37 -12.00 -4.17
CA ILE A 59 0.61 -11.04 -4.68
C ILE A 59 1.68 -11.73 -5.53
N VAL A 60 2.24 -12.84 -5.04
CA VAL A 60 3.40 -13.52 -5.64
C VAL A 60 3.00 -14.48 -6.75
N GLU A 61 2.23 -15.53 -6.43
CA GLU A 61 1.81 -16.52 -7.43
C GLU A 61 0.74 -15.96 -8.38
N GLY A 62 -0.18 -15.15 -7.85
CA GLY A 62 -1.26 -14.56 -8.65
C GLY A 62 -0.82 -13.39 -9.53
N ASN A 63 0.41 -12.88 -9.37
CA ASN A 63 0.89 -11.64 -9.97
C ASN A 63 -0.12 -10.49 -9.83
N ARG A 64 -0.70 -10.35 -8.63
CA ARG A 64 -1.70 -9.33 -8.30
C ARG A 64 -1.14 -8.28 -7.35
N GLY A 65 -1.96 -7.26 -7.12
CA GLY A 65 -1.81 -6.34 -6.00
C GLY A 65 -2.77 -6.66 -4.86
N GLY A 66 -3.09 -5.63 -4.10
CA GLY A 66 -4.13 -5.64 -3.08
C GLY A 66 -4.37 -4.26 -2.51
N TRP A 67 -5.27 -4.18 -1.55
CA TRP A 67 -5.44 -2.98 -0.73
C TRP A 67 -4.60 -3.06 0.56
N CYS A 68 -4.80 -2.14 1.50
CA CYS A 68 -3.84 -1.88 2.58
C CYS A 68 -3.54 -3.12 3.43
N PHE A 69 -4.55 -3.91 3.80
CA PHE A 69 -4.38 -5.10 4.62
C PHE A 69 -3.58 -6.20 3.93
N GLU A 70 -3.72 -6.32 2.60
CA GLU A 70 -3.03 -7.32 1.79
C GLU A 70 -1.59 -6.89 1.52
N ASN A 71 -1.38 -5.67 1.02
CA ASN A 71 -0.05 -5.16 0.66
C ASN A 71 0.84 -5.05 1.91
N ASN A 72 0.38 -4.34 2.95
CA ASN A 72 1.18 -4.19 4.16
C ASN A 72 1.25 -5.49 4.98
N GLY A 73 0.22 -6.35 4.94
CA GLY A 73 0.28 -7.66 5.58
C GLY A 73 1.34 -8.58 4.97
N ALA A 74 1.38 -8.65 3.64
CA ALA A 74 2.36 -9.43 2.89
C ALA A 74 3.77 -8.84 3.01
N PHE A 75 3.91 -7.52 3.00
CA PHE A 75 5.21 -6.86 3.15
C PHE A 75 5.75 -6.99 4.57
N ALA A 76 4.90 -6.86 5.60
CA ALA A 76 5.29 -7.15 6.98
C ALA A 76 5.77 -8.60 7.13
N TRP A 77 5.14 -9.57 6.47
CA TRP A 77 5.63 -10.94 6.44
C TRP A 77 7.02 -11.06 5.80
N LEU A 78 7.26 -10.40 4.66
CA LEU A 78 8.59 -10.40 4.02
C LEU A 78 9.64 -9.87 5.00
N LEU A 79 9.38 -8.71 5.60
CA LEU A 79 10.28 -8.09 6.57
C LEU A 79 10.55 -8.99 7.79
N ASP A 80 9.51 -9.63 8.33
CA ASP A 80 9.60 -10.63 9.42
C ASP A 80 10.52 -11.81 9.01
N GLN A 81 10.36 -12.34 7.79
CA GLN A 81 11.21 -13.42 7.28
C GLN A 81 12.68 -12.99 7.14
N LEU A 82 12.90 -11.75 6.71
CA LEU A 82 14.22 -11.12 6.58
C LEU A 82 14.81 -10.63 7.92
N LYS A 83 14.14 -10.92 9.04
CA LYS A 83 14.58 -10.64 10.42
C LYS A 83 14.59 -9.16 10.81
N PHE A 84 13.86 -8.31 10.07
CA PHE A 84 13.54 -6.99 10.58
C PHE A 84 12.60 -7.11 11.80
N PRO A 85 12.81 -6.32 12.86
CA PRO A 85 11.84 -6.19 13.95
C PRO A 85 10.61 -5.40 13.49
N VAL A 86 9.48 -6.07 13.29
CA VAL A 86 8.26 -5.48 12.72
C VAL A 86 7.14 -5.36 13.75
N ARG A 87 6.39 -4.25 13.70
CA ARG A 87 5.10 -4.08 14.35
C ARG A 87 4.06 -3.67 13.31
N ARG A 88 2.91 -4.36 13.29
CA ARG A 88 1.74 -3.94 12.50
C ARG A 88 0.95 -2.93 13.31
N LEU A 89 0.61 -1.79 12.72
CA LEU A 89 -0.09 -0.70 13.37
C LEU A 89 -1.46 -0.49 12.71
N GLY A 90 -2.45 -0.12 13.52
CA GLY A 90 -3.77 0.29 13.06
C GLY A 90 -3.89 1.80 12.94
N ALA A 91 -4.38 2.26 11.80
CA ALA A 91 -4.55 3.67 11.48
C ALA A 91 -5.99 4.00 11.05
N ALA A 92 -6.41 5.22 11.34
CA ALA A 92 -7.64 5.84 10.86
C ALA A 92 -7.29 6.82 9.73
N VAL A 93 -7.81 6.56 8.52
CA VAL A 93 -7.63 7.44 7.35
C VAL A 93 -8.40 8.73 7.56
N LEU A 94 -7.75 9.87 7.30
CA LEU A 94 -8.31 11.22 7.48
C LEU A 94 -8.60 11.91 6.14
N LEU A 95 -8.37 11.22 5.02
CA LEU A 95 -8.77 11.67 3.69
C LEU A 95 -10.30 11.75 3.64
N GLY A 96 -10.84 12.95 3.42
CA GLY A 96 -12.28 13.18 3.35
C GLY A 96 -12.97 13.52 4.69
N GLY A 97 -12.22 13.63 5.78
CA GLY A 97 -12.72 14.17 7.05
C GLY A 97 -12.31 13.38 8.30
N PRO A 98 -12.87 13.76 9.47
CA PRO A 98 -12.56 13.09 10.73
C PRO A 98 -12.98 11.61 10.73
N ASN A 99 -12.08 10.76 11.20
CA ASN A 99 -12.31 9.33 11.36
C ASN A 99 -11.75 8.85 12.71
N GLN A 100 -12.41 7.86 13.29
CA GLN A 100 -12.04 7.24 14.56
C GLN A 100 -11.86 5.71 14.45
N LEU A 101 -12.25 5.12 13.32
CA LEU A 101 -12.17 3.69 13.10
C LEU A 101 -10.81 3.33 12.50
N ILE A 102 -10.27 2.18 12.90
CA ILE A 102 -9.14 1.58 12.19
C ILE A 102 -9.67 1.05 10.86
N ASP A 103 -9.18 1.62 9.78
CA ASP A 103 -9.50 1.27 8.39
C ASP A 103 -8.24 1.20 7.50
N HIS A 104 -7.07 1.29 8.11
CA HIS A 104 -5.78 1.15 7.45
C HIS A 104 -4.78 0.37 8.31
N LEU A 105 -3.96 -0.45 7.67
CA LEU A 105 -2.81 -1.14 8.27
C LEU A 105 -1.55 -0.46 7.77
N CYS A 106 -0.66 -0.06 8.66
CA CYS A 106 0.69 0.39 8.33
C CYS A 106 1.73 -0.35 9.20
N ILE A 107 3.03 -0.15 8.93
CA ILE A 107 4.10 -0.94 9.52
C ILE A 107 5.08 -0.02 10.25
N GLU A 108 5.50 -0.44 11.45
CA GLU A 108 6.67 0.11 12.12
C GLU A 108 7.81 -0.92 12.07
N VAL A 109 9.02 -0.46 11.72
CA VAL A 109 10.24 -1.27 11.71
C VAL A 109 11.26 -0.66 12.65
N ASP A 110 11.80 -1.46 13.56
CA ASP A 110 12.81 -1.05 14.54
C ASP A 110 14.22 -1.42 14.04
N ILE A 111 15.09 -0.46 13.80
CA ILE A 111 16.48 -0.70 13.37
C ILE A 111 17.44 -0.08 14.39
N ASP A 112 17.83 1.17 14.16
CA ASP A 112 18.50 2.06 15.11
C ASP A 112 17.49 2.97 15.83
N GLN A 113 16.35 3.20 15.18
CA GLN A 113 15.17 3.89 15.69
C GLN A 113 13.93 3.33 14.97
N PRO A 114 12.71 3.63 15.45
CA PRO A 114 11.48 3.20 14.78
C PRO A 114 11.21 4.00 13.51
N TYR A 115 10.96 3.31 12.41
CA TYR A 115 10.55 3.89 11.13
C TYR A 115 9.14 3.46 10.76
N LEU A 116 8.34 4.39 10.25
CA LEU A 116 7.07 4.12 9.58
C LEU A 116 7.34 3.67 8.15
N VAL A 117 6.71 2.57 7.78
CA VAL A 117 6.78 1.93 6.47
C VAL A 117 5.36 1.67 6.01
N ASP A 118 5.06 2.00 4.75
CA ASP A 118 3.75 1.80 4.17
C ASP A 118 3.86 1.55 2.66
N VAL A 119 3.37 0.39 2.24
CA VAL A 119 3.28 -0.04 0.85
C VAL A 119 1.83 -0.25 0.39
N GLY A 120 0.87 0.19 1.21
CA GLY A 120 -0.56 -0.12 1.07
C GLY A 120 -1.47 1.09 1.18
N PHE A 121 -0.97 2.32 1.15
CA PHE A 121 -1.79 3.54 1.19
C PHE A 121 -2.11 4.13 -0.20
N GLY A 122 -1.59 3.53 -1.27
CA GLY A 122 -1.75 4.02 -2.63
C GLY A 122 -0.73 5.13 -2.95
N ASP A 123 -1.13 6.39 -2.77
CA ASP A 123 -0.24 7.54 -2.96
C ASP A 123 0.34 8.04 -1.64
N SER A 124 1.66 7.87 -1.47
CA SER A 124 2.34 8.09 -0.20
C SER A 124 3.85 8.17 -0.37
N PHE A 125 4.56 8.20 0.76
CA PHE A 125 6.01 8.17 0.84
C PHE A 125 6.60 6.84 0.36
N ILE A 126 7.80 6.92 -0.19
CA ILE A 126 8.56 5.79 -0.77
C ILE A 126 9.86 5.52 -0.01
N ARG A 127 10.10 6.30 1.06
CA ARG A 127 11.23 6.15 1.99
C ARG A 127 10.70 5.96 3.42
N PRO A 128 11.28 5.06 4.22
CA PRO A 128 10.88 4.90 5.62
C PRO A 128 11.03 6.23 6.39
N LEU A 129 10.01 6.60 7.16
CA LEU A 129 9.98 7.87 7.90
C LEU A 129 10.31 7.63 9.38
N ALA A 130 11.26 8.35 9.95
CA ALA A 130 11.67 8.18 11.34
C ALA A 130 10.57 8.70 12.29
N LEU A 131 9.97 7.80 13.09
CA LEU A 131 8.83 8.12 13.96
C LEU A 131 9.19 9.02 15.14
N ASN A 132 10.47 9.02 15.55
CA ASN A 132 10.97 9.81 16.67
C ASN A 132 11.65 11.12 16.21
N GLN A 133 11.72 11.38 14.89
CA GLN A 133 12.31 12.60 14.36
C GLN A 133 11.25 13.70 14.23
N PRO A 134 11.43 14.87 14.89
CA PRO A 134 10.50 15.99 14.74
C PRO A 134 10.69 16.69 13.39
N GLY A 135 9.62 17.33 12.93
CA GLY A 135 9.61 18.19 11.75
C GLY A 135 9.51 17.44 10.42
N ALA A 136 9.70 18.20 9.35
CA ALA A 136 9.62 17.74 7.97
C ALA A 136 10.68 16.68 7.63
N GLN A 137 10.26 15.66 6.88
CA GLN A 137 11.08 14.56 6.38
C GLN A 137 10.80 14.37 4.88
N ASP A 138 11.85 14.10 4.11
CA ASP A 138 11.71 13.81 2.68
C ASP A 138 11.27 12.35 2.48
N GLY A 139 9.99 12.16 2.16
CA GLY A 139 9.41 10.86 1.86
C GLY A 139 9.70 10.36 0.44
N GLY A 140 10.46 11.11 -0.37
CA GLY A 140 10.83 10.79 -1.75
C GLY A 140 9.78 11.14 -2.81
N THR A 141 8.51 11.24 -2.42
CA THR A 141 7.38 11.74 -3.25
C THR A 141 6.87 13.10 -2.80
N GLY A 142 7.26 13.52 -1.60
CA GLY A 142 6.79 14.75 -0.97
C GLY A 142 7.43 14.93 0.40
N THR A 143 7.08 16.03 1.04
CA THR A 143 7.52 16.33 2.41
C THR A 143 6.47 15.85 3.39
N PHE A 144 6.87 15.01 4.35
CA PHE A 144 5.99 14.44 5.35
C PHE A 144 6.39 14.90 6.74
N GLU A 145 5.41 14.97 7.65
CA GLU A 145 5.65 15.35 9.03
C GLU A 145 4.70 14.62 9.97
N PHE A 146 5.19 14.30 11.16
CA PHE A 146 4.41 13.69 12.21
C PHE A 146 3.91 14.74 13.21
N LEU A 147 2.59 14.88 13.32
CA LEU A 147 1.96 15.74 14.32
C LEU A 147 1.44 14.91 15.49
N ASN A 148 1.92 15.22 16.70
CA ASN A 148 1.48 14.57 17.93
C ASN A 148 0.14 15.13 18.42
N SER A 149 -0.78 14.24 18.80
CA SER A 149 -1.97 14.61 19.56
C SER A 149 -2.28 13.58 20.65
N PRO A 150 -3.19 13.89 21.61
CA PRO A 150 -3.64 12.91 22.59
C PRO A 150 -4.29 11.66 21.98
N GLN A 151 -4.74 11.73 20.73
CA GLN A 151 -5.37 10.62 20.02
C GLN A 151 -4.35 9.73 19.29
N GLY A 152 -3.11 10.16 19.13
CA GLY A 152 -2.04 9.42 18.46
C GLY A 152 -1.13 10.31 17.62
N LEU A 153 -0.30 9.68 16.79
CA LEU A 153 0.54 10.33 15.81
C LEU A 153 -0.23 10.48 14.50
N THR A 154 -0.24 11.68 13.93
CA THR A 154 -0.85 11.94 12.61
C THR A 154 0.26 12.09 11.58
N LEU A 155 0.26 11.23 10.56
CA LEU A 155 1.07 11.46 9.37
C LEU A 155 0.40 12.57 8.55
N THR A 156 1.19 13.57 8.21
CA THR A 156 0.82 14.65 7.30
C THR A 156 1.75 14.68 6.11
N GLU A 157 1.24 15.16 4.99
CA GLU A 157 2.04 15.51 3.81
C GLU A 157 1.85 17.00 3.54
N HIS A 158 2.92 17.71 3.22
CA HIS A 158 2.85 19.14 2.94
C HIS A 158 2.29 19.36 1.53
N ASP A 159 1.13 19.99 1.45
CA ASP A 159 0.47 20.44 0.22
C ASP A 159 0.59 21.96 0.15
N ASP A 160 1.34 22.48 -0.82
CA ASP A 160 1.73 23.90 -0.91
C ASP A 160 2.29 24.48 0.41
N GLY A 161 3.08 23.67 1.12
CA GLY A 161 3.69 24.02 2.42
C GLY A 161 2.74 23.93 3.62
N VAL A 162 1.50 23.47 3.42
CA VAL A 162 0.51 23.26 4.47
C VAL A 162 0.42 21.77 4.81
N PRO A 163 0.65 21.35 6.07
CA PRO A 163 0.49 19.96 6.47
C PRO A 163 -0.96 19.47 6.32
N ALA A 164 -1.22 18.60 5.35
CA ALA A 164 -2.49 17.95 5.11
C ALA A 164 -2.50 16.54 5.74
N ALA A 165 -3.49 16.25 6.58
CA ALA A 165 -3.57 14.98 7.29
C ALA A 165 -3.86 13.80 6.35
N ARG A 166 -3.06 12.73 6.48
CA ARG A 166 -3.23 11.48 5.73
C ARG A 166 -3.94 10.42 6.57
N TYR A 167 -3.33 10.01 7.67
CA TYR A 167 -3.92 9.08 8.63
C TYR A 167 -3.34 9.27 10.03
N ARG A 168 -4.08 8.82 11.04
CA ARG A 168 -3.66 8.87 12.45
C ARG A 168 -3.61 7.48 13.04
N PHE A 169 -2.57 7.19 13.82
CA PHE A 169 -2.34 5.88 14.44
C PHE A 169 -1.78 6.01 15.85
N LYS A 170 -1.87 4.92 16.59
CA LYS A 170 -1.11 4.73 17.84
C LYS A 170 -0.05 3.66 17.58
N ARG A 171 1.06 3.73 18.31
CA ARG A 171 2.12 2.72 18.28
C ARG A 171 1.74 1.52 19.15
N VAL A 172 0.60 0.92 18.83
CA VAL A 172 0.07 -0.29 19.46
C VAL A 172 0.18 -1.41 18.44
N ALA A 173 0.85 -2.50 18.82
CA ALA A 173 1.02 -3.65 17.95
C ALA A 173 -0.30 -4.41 17.79
N HIS A 174 -0.61 -4.78 16.55
CA HIS A 174 -1.75 -5.60 16.17
C HIS A 174 -1.29 -6.93 15.56
N GLN A 175 -2.11 -7.95 15.71
CA GLN A 175 -2.02 -9.18 14.92
C GLN A 175 -2.68 -8.95 13.56
N GLN A 176 -2.31 -9.73 12.53
CA GLN A 176 -2.93 -9.63 11.21
C GLN A 176 -4.46 -9.85 11.28
N ALA A 177 -4.91 -10.77 12.14
CA ALA A 177 -6.33 -11.09 12.34
C ALA A 177 -7.14 -9.94 12.99
N ASP A 178 -6.49 -8.98 13.65
CA ASP A 178 -7.19 -7.84 14.25
C ASP A 178 -7.81 -6.91 13.18
N PHE A 179 -7.36 -7.04 11.92
CA PHE A 179 -7.82 -6.24 10.80
C PHE A 179 -9.00 -6.88 10.04
N ASP A 180 -9.39 -8.11 10.36
CA ASP A 180 -10.44 -8.86 9.66
C ASP A 180 -11.77 -8.10 9.69
N GLY A 181 -12.17 -7.61 10.87
CA GLY A 181 -13.41 -6.84 11.02
C GLY A 181 -13.38 -5.47 10.34
N ALA A 182 -12.20 -4.85 10.22
CA ALA A 182 -12.05 -3.60 9.46
C ALA A 182 -12.16 -3.86 7.96
N SER A 183 -11.47 -4.90 7.48
CA SER A 183 -11.50 -5.38 6.10
C SER A 183 -12.91 -5.78 5.66
N GLU A 184 -13.63 -6.55 6.47
CA GLU A 184 -15.03 -6.94 6.20
C GLU A 184 -15.94 -5.72 6.11
N ARG A 185 -15.86 -4.80 7.09
CA ARG A 185 -16.68 -3.58 7.09
C ARG A 185 -16.47 -2.72 5.85
N LEU A 186 -15.22 -2.56 5.41
CA LEU A 186 -14.89 -1.76 4.23
C LEU A 186 -15.32 -2.44 2.91
N SER A 187 -15.15 -3.77 2.83
CA SER A 187 -15.46 -4.54 1.61
C SER A 187 -16.94 -4.84 1.43
N THR A 188 -17.76 -4.58 2.43
CA THR A 188 -19.22 -4.77 2.39
C THR A 188 -20.01 -3.46 2.47
N ASN A 189 -19.33 -2.31 2.66
CA ASN A 189 -19.98 -1.01 2.67
C ASN A 189 -20.39 -0.59 1.24
N GLU A 190 -21.62 -0.93 0.85
CA GLU A 190 -22.18 -0.64 -0.48
C GLU A 190 -22.13 0.84 -0.87
N SER A 191 -22.15 1.76 0.09
CA SER A 191 -22.01 3.21 -0.16
C SER A 191 -20.55 3.70 -0.22
N GLY A 192 -19.59 2.85 0.16
CA GLY A 192 -18.17 3.15 0.22
C GLY A 192 -17.48 3.09 -1.14
N HIS A 193 -16.47 3.93 -1.33
CA HIS A 193 -15.77 4.07 -2.61
C HIS A 193 -15.11 2.78 -3.12
N TRP A 194 -14.72 1.87 -2.22
CA TRP A 194 -14.08 0.59 -2.54
C TRP A 194 -14.89 -0.32 -3.47
N LEU A 195 -16.23 -0.20 -3.44
CA LEU A 195 -17.14 -1.05 -4.21
C LEU A 195 -17.71 -0.36 -5.46
N GLN A 196 -17.43 0.94 -5.63
CA GLN A 196 -18.11 1.78 -6.62
C GLN A 196 -17.40 1.78 -7.97
N LYS A 197 -16.06 1.82 -7.98
CA LYS A 197 -15.25 1.89 -9.21
C LYS A 197 -13.96 1.07 -9.06
N PRO A 198 -13.52 0.35 -10.10
CA PRO A 198 -12.23 -0.33 -10.09
C PRO A 198 -11.11 0.69 -10.20
N PHE A 199 -9.98 0.40 -9.57
CA PHE A 199 -8.73 1.10 -9.81
C PHE A 199 -7.51 0.22 -9.53
N ALA A 200 -6.40 0.63 -10.11
CA ALA A 200 -5.07 0.12 -9.77
C ALA A 200 -4.04 1.27 -9.85
N THR A 201 -3.10 1.33 -8.91
CA THR A 201 -2.01 2.31 -8.92
C THR A 201 -0.71 1.70 -8.45
N ARG A 202 0.42 2.12 -9.04
CA ARG A 202 1.77 1.74 -8.62
C ARG A 202 2.78 2.81 -9.03
N LEU A 203 3.95 2.77 -8.41
CA LEU A 203 5.09 3.54 -8.90
C LEU A 203 5.65 2.93 -10.18
N ILE A 204 6.32 3.76 -10.97
CA ILE A 204 7.06 3.36 -12.17
C ILE A 204 8.51 3.84 -12.09
N ASP A 205 9.39 3.17 -12.83
CA ASP A 205 10.80 3.53 -12.99
C ASP A 205 11.60 3.61 -11.66
N GLY A 206 11.10 3.01 -10.58
CA GLY A 206 11.71 3.04 -9.24
C GLY A 206 11.72 4.42 -8.54
N GLY A 207 11.09 5.42 -9.17
CA GLY A 207 11.05 6.80 -8.71
C GLY A 207 9.71 7.20 -8.06
N PRO A 208 9.46 8.51 -7.92
CA PRO A 208 8.17 9.03 -7.44
C PRO A 208 7.08 9.02 -8.53
N ASP A 209 7.45 8.70 -9.77
CA ASP A 209 6.51 8.66 -10.90
C ASP A 209 5.49 7.54 -10.70
N ARG A 210 4.26 7.77 -11.15
CA ARG A 210 3.11 6.92 -10.84
C ARG A 210 2.21 6.75 -12.04
N VAL A 211 1.70 5.53 -12.19
CA VAL A 211 0.56 5.23 -13.05
C VAL A 211 -0.66 4.87 -12.19
N THR A 212 -1.82 5.42 -12.53
CA THR A 212 -3.10 5.11 -11.89
C THR A 212 -4.16 4.86 -12.95
N LEU A 213 -4.65 3.64 -13.03
CA LEU A 213 -5.81 3.28 -13.84
C LEU A 213 -7.08 3.43 -12.99
N LEU A 214 -7.97 4.31 -13.43
CA LEU A 214 -9.32 4.49 -12.88
C LEU A 214 -10.33 3.82 -13.82
N ALA A 215 -11.61 3.87 -13.46
CA ALA A 215 -12.69 3.27 -14.25
C ALA A 215 -12.80 3.80 -15.69
N ASP A 216 -12.45 5.06 -15.92
CA ASP A 216 -12.68 5.79 -17.17
C ASP A 216 -11.43 6.44 -17.76
N ARG A 217 -10.27 6.32 -17.10
CA ARG A 217 -9.03 6.96 -17.54
C ARG A 217 -7.77 6.37 -16.91
N LEU A 218 -6.66 6.52 -17.63
CA LEU A 218 -5.31 6.30 -17.15
C LEU A 218 -4.68 7.65 -16.80
N LYS A 219 -4.16 7.76 -15.59
CA LYS A 219 -3.37 8.90 -15.13
C LYS A 219 -1.90 8.50 -15.10
N LEU A 220 -1.04 9.31 -15.70
CA LEU A 220 0.41 9.15 -15.65
C LEU A 220 1.03 10.43 -15.11
N ALA A 221 1.57 10.35 -13.89
CA ALA A 221 2.38 11.39 -13.28
C ALA A 221 3.85 11.04 -13.49
N ARG A 222 4.55 11.81 -14.34
CA ARG A 222 5.95 11.57 -14.69
C ARG A 222 6.72 12.88 -14.75
N GLY A 223 7.83 12.98 -14.00
CA GLY A 223 8.69 14.17 -14.00
C GLY A 223 7.96 15.45 -13.61
N GLY A 224 7.00 15.36 -12.68
CA GLY A 224 6.15 16.48 -12.23
C GLY A 224 5.02 16.86 -13.20
N VAL A 225 4.85 16.15 -14.31
CA VAL A 225 3.77 16.38 -15.27
C VAL A 225 2.70 15.30 -15.11
N LEU A 226 1.46 15.72 -14.92
CA LEU A 226 0.29 14.83 -14.94
C LEU A 226 -0.34 14.83 -16.33
N THR A 227 -0.48 13.65 -16.92
CA THR A 227 -1.25 13.42 -18.14
C THR A 227 -2.41 12.46 -17.85
N GLU A 228 -3.57 12.70 -18.48
CA GLU A 228 -4.74 11.83 -18.36
C GLU A 228 -5.20 11.40 -19.76
N THR A 229 -5.41 10.11 -19.95
CA THR A 229 -5.93 9.53 -21.20
C THR A 229 -7.23 8.80 -20.90
N ALA A 230 -8.30 9.09 -21.65
CA ALA A 230 -9.56 8.39 -21.50
C ALA A 230 -9.41 6.90 -21.83
N VAL A 231 -10.05 6.04 -21.04
CA VAL A 231 -10.04 4.58 -21.22
C VAL A 231 -11.48 4.12 -21.30
N ALA A 232 -11.88 3.64 -22.47
CA ALA A 232 -13.19 3.02 -22.66
C ALA A 232 -13.27 1.69 -21.90
N ALA A 233 -14.47 1.31 -21.44
CA ALA A 233 -14.65 0.14 -20.57
C ALA A 233 -14.16 -1.16 -21.23
N GLU A 234 -14.36 -1.31 -22.55
CA GLU A 234 -13.89 -2.44 -23.35
C GLU A 234 -12.36 -2.57 -23.43
N ASN A 235 -11.62 -1.48 -23.18
CA ASN A 235 -10.16 -1.46 -23.22
C ASN A 235 -9.53 -1.54 -21.82
N TRP A 236 -10.35 -1.57 -20.76
CA TRP A 236 -9.85 -1.45 -19.38
C TRP A 236 -8.91 -2.61 -19.00
N ASP A 237 -9.27 -3.84 -19.38
CA ASP A 237 -8.45 -5.04 -19.12
C ASP A 237 -7.14 -5.04 -19.91
N ASP A 238 -7.11 -4.45 -21.11
CA ASP A 238 -5.90 -4.32 -21.92
C ASP A 238 -4.93 -3.31 -21.28
N VAL A 239 -5.44 -2.17 -20.83
CA VAL A 239 -4.64 -1.16 -20.11
C VAL A 239 -4.15 -1.70 -18.77
N LEU A 240 -4.98 -2.49 -18.06
CA LEU A 240 -4.58 -3.17 -16.83
C LEU A 240 -3.38 -4.12 -17.11
N TRP A 241 -3.46 -4.89 -18.19
CA TRP A 241 -2.40 -5.81 -18.58
C TRP A 241 -1.12 -5.05 -18.97
N GLU A 242 -1.23 -4.03 -19.82
CA GLU A 242 -0.09 -3.24 -20.30
C GLU A 242 0.69 -2.60 -19.15
N TRP A 243 -0.01 -1.94 -18.22
CA TRP A 243 0.63 -1.13 -17.18
C TRP A 243 0.93 -1.87 -15.89
N PHE A 244 0.20 -2.95 -15.60
CA PHE A 244 0.30 -3.65 -14.32
C PHE A 244 0.61 -5.14 -14.47
N ALA A 245 0.64 -5.69 -15.68
CA ALA A 245 0.76 -7.13 -15.95
C ALA A 245 -0.27 -7.97 -15.17
N MET A 246 -1.43 -7.37 -14.86
CA MET A 246 -2.51 -8.00 -14.10
C MET A 246 -3.67 -8.37 -15.02
N ARG A 247 -4.42 -9.40 -14.62
CA ARG A 247 -5.73 -9.72 -15.18
C ARG A 247 -6.81 -9.45 -14.15
N THR A 248 -7.97 -8.99 -14.62
CA THR A 248 -9.16 -8.85 -13.79
C THR A 248 -9.52 -10.21 -13.17
N PRO A 249 -9.68 -10.29 -11.85
CA PRO A 249 -10.01 -11.56 -11.22
C PRO A 249 -11.41 -11.98 -11.62
N THR A 250 -11.55 -13.26 -11.95
CA THR A 250 -12.84 -13.90 -12.17
C THR A 250 -13.18 -14.79 -10.99
N ARG A 251 -14.48 -14.95 -10.71
CA ARG A 251 -14.93 -16.01 -9.82
C ARG A 251 -14.49 -17.32 -10.46
N LYS A 252 -13.68 -18.14 -9.78
CA LYS A 252 -13.46 -19.51 -10.25
C LYS A 252 -14.84 -20.13 -10.42
N GLN A 253 -15.18 -20.55 -11.64
CA GLN A 253 -16.34 -21.43 -11.82
C GLN A 253 -16.02 -22.66 -10.97
N SER A 254 -16.85 -22.94 -9.96
CA SER A 254 -16.74 -24.21 -9.25
C SER A 254 -16.83 -25.33 -10.28
N PRO A 255 -15.96 -26.35 -10.23
CA PRO A 255 -16.08 -27.51 -11.10
C PRO A 255 -17.44 -28.21 -10.94
#